data_AF-A0A8T1TME7-F1
#
_entry.id   AF-A0A8T1TME7-F1
#
_cell.length_a   1.000
_cell.length_b   1.000
_cell.length_c   1.000
_cell.angle_alpha   90.00
_cell.angle_beta   90.00
_cell.angle_gamma   90.00
#
_symmetry.space_group_name_H-M   'P 1'
#
loop_
_entity.id
_entity.type
_entity.pdbx_description
1 polymer ?
#
loop_
_entity_poly.entity_id
_entity_poly.type
_entity_poly.pdbx_seq_one_letter_code
_entity_poly.pdbx_strand_id
1 'polypeptide(L)'
;MTQPRASTAITLCLGLLSCISWSIAASEARCFPSDFLFGTATAAFQVEGAWNVSGREPSIWDDYCRSQPDLQCADVADDFFHRYSEDVQRMSDMGLSSFRFSISWSRVMHWDAENRKMVPNPQGVAFYHALLDDLQAKGLQAIVTLYHFDLPSTLQTQLEPNGWLNPDIVTHFEDFAALAFNEYGHKVKYWATFNEPLTFISGGYGSCDAAPGGMKPSDTNTYTVAHNVLRSHARAVALFRKLKHGEHNVVDTGARIGIVLSAEYGYPVDKSNALDVAAAERKMQFDLGWFLMPLVTGDYPEIMRERVGERLPRFTADEAALVKGSYDVLMLNHYYSRVVTNCDSVRSEISCDELPLGHARDRGIDDTRAPNGARAPPVSSPECSWLSGYPDGYLATIKWLHAKDPTAEILLTENGWCGDDQVDNWTQLWYFQAYVEQVYKAVVEEKIPVIGYIAWSFLDNNEWGSYKPRFGLHYVNYTKNASSELTRIPRPAAKWFAHLSTTKCLDGWNLETVQMNTDEEQEATATREELHYPEAGGNGVGVPWSLSEVILLVVVGLVVLGAITCKAMRELRLSSQGSSEELQVLITIEE
;
A
#
# COMPACT_ATOMS: atom_id res chain seq x y z
N MET A 1 32.28 83.73 -42.74
CA MET A 1 31.50 83.87 -43.99
C MET A 1 30.89 82.52 -44.33
N THR A 2 29.56 82.48 -44.35
CA THR A 2 28.72 81.71 -45.28
C THR A 2 29.12 80.30 -45.75
N GLN A 3 28.22 79.37 -45.42
CA GLN A 3 27.60 78.36 -46.31
C GLN A 3 28.23 76.95 -46.46
N PRO A 4 27.43 75.92 -46.84
CA PRO A 4 27.09 74.83 -45.91
C PRO A 4 27.17 73.40 -46.51
N ARG A 5 26.66 72.44 -45.71
CA ARG A 5 26.23 71.04 -45.99
C ARG A 5 27.31 69.95 -45.96
N ALA A 6 27.20 69.09 -44.96
CA ALA A 6 27.25 67.65 -45.13
C ALA A 6 26.39 66.97 -44.05
N SER A 7 25.53 66.07 -44.49
CA SER A 7 24.66 65.23 -43.68
C SER A 7 25.42 64.07 -43.02
N THR A 8 24.78 63.52 -42.00
CA THR A 8 24.77 62.10 -41.56
C THR A 8 25.55 61.77 -40.28
N ALA A 9 24.84 61.02 -39.41
CA ALA A 9 25.27 60.27 -38.22
C ALA A 9 25.40 61.04 -36.89
N ILE A 10 24.48 60.79 -35.95
CA ILE A 10 24.68 59.89 -34.80
C ILE A 10 23.36 59.81 -34.01
N THR A 11 22.95 58.58 -33.74
CA THR A 11 21.67 58.15 -33.15
C THR A 11 21.90 57.66 -31.71
N LEU A 12 20.98 58.06 -30.82
CA LEU A 12 20.59 57.51 -29.50
C LEU A 12 21.67 57.22 -28.42
N CYS A 13 21.60 58.00 -27.34
CA CYS A 13 21.83 57.51 -25.97
C CYS A 13 20.67 57.94 -25.07
N LEU A 14 19.73 57.03 -24.81
CA LEU A 14 18.75 57.09 -23.72
C LEU A 14 18.78 55.71 -23.06
N GLY A 15 19.65 55.55 -22.06
CA GLY A 15 19.83 54.31 -21.30
C GLY A 15 19.03 54.33 -20.01
N LEU A 16 17.89 53.66 -20.03
CA LEU A 16 17.32 52.79 -18.99
C LEU A 16 17.82 53.00 -17.54
N LEU A 17 17.06 53.75 -16.74
CA LEU A 17 16.83 53.36 -15.34
C LEU A 17 15.58 52.47 -15.30
N SER A 18 15.76 51.17 -15.52
CA SER A 18 14.76 50.17 -15.16
C SER A 18 15.00 49.78 -13.71
N CYS A 19 14.05 50.13 -12.83
CA CYS A 19 13.96 49.57 -11.49
C CYS A 19 13.94 48.05 -11.60
N ILE A 20 15.02 47.40 -11.19
CA ILE A 20 15.07 45.95 -11.01
C ILE A 20 14.35 45.68 -9.69
N SER A 21 13.03 45.53 -9.75
CA SER A 21 12.28 44.84 -8.70
C SER A 21 12.64 43.36 -8.82
N TRP A 22 13.48 42.86 -7.92
CA TRP A 22 13.54 41.42 -7.67
C TRP A 22 12.20 41.04 -7.05
N SER A 23 11.22 40.73 -7.89
CA SER A 23 10.15 39.86 -7.47
C SER A 23 10.83 38.53 -7.18
N ILE A 24 11.04 38.24 -5.90
CA ILE A 24 11.12 36.85 -5.46
C ILE A 24 9.76 36.28 -5.87
N ALA A 25 9.71 35.65 -7.04
CA ALA A 25 8.57 34.81 -7.36
C ALA A 25 8.56 33.76 -6.26
N ALA A 26 7.60 33.86 -5.34
CA ALA A 26 7.28 32.74 -4.48
C ALA A 26 7.08 31.56 -5.43
N SER A 27 7.84 30.47 -5.22
CA SER A 27 7.61 29.23 -5.94
C SER A 27 6.11 28.97 -5.91
N GLU A 28 5.50 28.68 -7.07
CA GLU A 28 4.10 28.26 -7.09
C GLU A 28 3.92 27.09 -6.11
N ALA A 29 2.85 27.15 -5.32
CA ALA A 29 2.58 26.13 -4.31
C ALA A 29 2.39 24.77 -5.00
N ARG A 30 3.06 23.73 -4.51
CA ARG A 30 2.98 22.39 -5.11
C ARG A 30 1.71 21.69 -4.66
N CYS A 31 0.65 21.87 -5.44
CA CYS A 31 -0.68 21.34 -5.14
C CYS A 31 -1.22 20.45 -6.26
N PHE A 32 -2.00 19.45 -5.87
CA PHE A 32 -2.78 18.60 -6.76
C PHE A 32 -4.06 19.34 -7.23
N PRO A 33 -4.71 18.85 -8.32
CA PRO A 33 -6.05 19.30 -8.68
C PRO A 33 -7.01 19.23 -7.49
N SER A 34 -7.95 20.17 -7.41
CA SER A 34 -8.88 20.28 -6.27
C SER A 34 -9.79 19.06 -6.10
N ASP A 35 -10.05 18.34 -7.20
CA ASP A 35 -10.84 17.11 -7.27
C ASP A 35 -10.01 15.83 -7.12
N PHE A 36 -8.70 15.94 -6.91
CA PHE A 36 -7.83 14.78 -6.70
C PHE A 36 -8.20 14.03 -5.41
N LEU A 37 -8.42 12.72 -5.55
CA LEU A 37 -8.84 11.87 -4.45
C LEU A 37 -7.65 11.51 -3.55
N PHE A 38 -7.74 11.88 -2.28
CA PHE A 38 -6.89 11.32 -1.23
C PHE A 38 -7.73 10.42 -0.35
N GLY A 39 -7.27 9.19 -0.15
CA GLY A 39 -7.99 8.20 0.64
C GLY A 39 -7.08 7.15 1.23
N THR A 40 -7.70 6.18 1.87
CA THR A 40 -7.05 5.01 2.46
C THR A 40 -7.75 3.73 2.05
N ALA A 41 -7.05 2.61 2.14
CA ALA A 41 -7.56 1.29 1.80
C ALA A 41 -7.51 0.32 2.98
N THR A 42 -8.45 -0.63 3.00
CA THR A 42 -8.46 -1.84 3.83
C THR A 42 -9.01 -3.03 3.04
N ALA A 43 -8.88 -4.24 3.59
CA ALA A 43 -9.46 -5.47 3.07
C ALA A 43 -10.20 -6.24 4.15
N ALA A 44 -11.35 -6.83 3.79
CA ALA A 44 -12.30 -7.39 4.74
C ALA A 44 -11.69 -8.41 5.70
N PHE A 45 -10.98 -9.43 5.19
CA PHE A 45 -10.33 -10.42 6.06
C PHE A 45 -9.29 -9.80 6.99
N GLN A 46 -8.57 -8.75 6.55
CA GLN A 46 -7.46 -8.16 7.30
C GLN A 46 -7.91 -7.26 8.45
N VAL A 47 -9.10 -6.65 8.36
CA VAL A 47 -9.57 -5.63 9.33
C VAL A 47 -10.87 -5.98 10.04
N GLU A 48 -11.81 -6.68 9.40
CA GLU A 48 -13.18 -6.79 9.94
C GLU A 48 -13.24 -7.59 11.25
N GLY A 49 -12.53 -8.73 11.29
CA GLY A 49 -12.77 -9.72 12.33
C GLY A 49 -14.20 -10.25 12.28
N ALA A 50 -14.75 -10.53 13.46
CA ALA A 50 -16.12 -11.04 13.61
C ALA A 50 -16.39 -12.22 12.66
N TRP A 51 -15.41 -13.13 12.60
CA TRP A 51 -15.26 -14.09 11.51
C TRP A 51 -16.44 -15.07 11.37
N ASN A 52 -17.17 -15.32 12.46
CA ASN A 52 -18.33 -16.22 12.53
C ASN A 52 -19.61 -15.50 13.00
N VAL A 53 -19.66 -14.17 12.90
CA VAL A 53 -20.80 -13.35 13.33
C VAL A 53 -21.70 -13.02 12.14
N SER A 54 -23.00 -12.81 12.41
CA SER A 54 -23.99 -12.40 11.40
C SER A 54 -24.09 -13.33 10.20
N GLY A 55 -23.93 -14.64 10.43
CA GLY A 55 -24.04 -15.66 9.40
C GLY A 55 -22.86 -15.72 8.41
N ARG A 56 -21.73 -15.05 8.69
CA ARG A 56 -20.50 -15.18 7.88
C ARG A 56 -19.99 -16.62 7.93
N GLU A 57 -19.78 -17.21 6.75
CA GLU A 57 -19.11 -18.50 6.58
C GLU A 57 -17.58 -18.31 6.50
N PRO A 58 -16.78 -19.37 6.75
CA PRO A 58 -15.33 -19.31 6.56
C PRO A 58 -14.92 -18.99 5.11
N SER A 59 -13.82 -18.26 5.00
CA SER A 59 -13.06 -18.09 3.76
C SER A 59 -11.83 -19.01 3.71
N ILE A 60 -11.19 -19.13 2.56
CA ILE A 60 -9.95 -19.92 2.43
C ILE A 60 -8.83 -19.44 3.37
N TRP A 61 -8.83 -18.15 3.76
CA TRP A 61 -7.87 -17.63 4.73
C TRP A 61 -8.20 -18.04 6.16
N ASP A 62 -9.49 -18.12 6.50
CA ASP A 62 -9.97 -18.66 7.77
C ASP A 62 -9.49 -20.12 7.96
N ASP A 63 -9.58 -20.93 6.91
CA ASP A 63 -9.11 -22.32 6.96
C ASP A 63 -7.59 -22.41 6.95
N TYR A 64 -6.94 -21.63 6.07
CA TYR A 64 -5.49 -21.67 5.91
C TYR A 64 -4.77 -21.26 7.20
N CYS A 65 -5.13 -20.13 7.81
CA CYS A 65 -4.48 -19.67 9.04
C CYS A 65 -4.64 -20.68 10.18
N ARG A 66 -5.79 -21.37 10.29
CA ARG A 66 -6.02 -22.39 11.32
C ARG A 66 -5.28 -23.70 11.05
N SER A 67 -4.95 -23.97 9.78
CA SER A 67 -4.14 -25.12 9.38
C SER A 67 -2.64 -24.93 9.66
N GLN A 68 -2.17 -23.69 9.84
CA GLN A 68 -0.77 -23.35 10.02
C GLN A 68 -0.50 -22.92 11.48
N PRO A 69 0.36 -23.62 12.24
CA PRO A 69 0.58 -23.32 13.66
C PRO A 69 1.22 -21.95 13.91
N ASP A 70 1.96 -21.41 12.94
CA ASP A 70 2.70 -20.16 13.07
C ASP A 70 1.91 -18.93 12.61
N LEU A 71 0.70 -19.11 12.06
CA LEU A 71 -0.14 -18.01 11.61
C LEU A 71 -1.16 -17.59 12.69
N GLN A 72 -1.38 -16.28 12.77
CA GLN A 72 -2.39 -15.66 13.63
C GLN A 72 -3.61 -15.29 12.79
N CYS A 73 -4.70 -16.02 12.97
CA CYS A 73 -5.96 -15.74 12.30
C CYS A 73 -6.51 -14.36 12.62
N ALA A 74 -7.17 -13.76 11.63
CA ALA A 74 -7.85 -12.48 11.74
C ALA A 74 -9.25 -12.59 12.39
N ASP A 75 -9.38 -13.40 13.45
CA ASP A 75 -10.67 -13.68 14.10
C ASP A 75 -11.33 -12.40 14.64
N VAL A 76 -10.51 -11.50 15.19
CA VAL A 76 -10.87 -10.16 15.68
C VAL A 76 -10.29 -9.06 14.78
N ALA A 77 -9.10 -9.27 14.21
CA ALA A 77 -8.40 -8.25 13.42
C ALA A 77 -8.23 -6.93 14.21
N ASP A 78 -8.48 -5.78 13.58
CA ASP A 78 -8.59 -4.49 14.28
C ASP A 78 -10.03 -4.20 14.77
N ASP A 79 -10.94 -5.17 14.63
CA ASP A 79 -12.36 -5.10 15.00
C ASP A 79 -13.16 -4.06 14.21
N PHE A 80 -12.80 -3.82 12.95
CA PHE A 80 -13.50 -2.88 12.08
C PHE A 80 -14.99 -3.21 11.95
N PHE A 81 -15.41 -4.48 12.02
CA PHE A 81 -16.82 -4.86 11.93
C PHE A 81 -17.70 -4.14 12.98
N HIS A 82 -17.20 -4.00 14.21
CA HIS A 82 -17.94 -3.29 15.27
C HIS A 82 -17.58 -1.80 15.35
N ARG A 83 -16.39 -1.40 14.89
CA ARG A 83 -15.81 -0.07 15.11
C ARG A 83 -15.78 0.83 13.88
N TYR A 84 -16.29 0.38 12.73
CA TYR A 84 -16.19 1.13 11.47
C TYR A 84 -16.70 2.57 11.56
N SER A 85 -17.78 2.84 12.32
CA SER A 85 -18.35 4.19 12.41
C SER A 85 -17.36 5.19 13.04
N GLU A 86 -16.62 4.77 14.07
CA GLU A 86 -15.56 5.60 14.68
C GLU A 86 -14.38 5.80 13.73
N ASP A 87 -13.99 4.74 13.01
CA ASP A 87 -12.88 4.79 12.07
C ASP A 87 -13.23 5.67 10.84
N VAL A 88 -14.48 5.62 10.35
CA VAL A 88 -15.02 6.52 9.31
C VAL A 88 -15.06 7.96 9.78
N GLN A 89 -15.44 8.23 11.04
CA GLN A 89 -15.37 9.57 11.59
C GLN A 89 -13.92 10.10 11.56
N ARG A 90 -12.92 9.29 11.94
CA ARG A 90 -11.51 9.70 11.90
C ARG A 90 -11.01 9.98 10.49
N MET A 91 -11.42 9.17 9.51
CA MET A 91 -11.13 9.43 8.10
C MET A 91 -11.70 10.78 7.65
N SER A 92 -12.93 11.10 8.06
CA SER A 92 -13.54 12.40 7.80
C SER A 92 -12.78 13.55 8.47
N ASP A 93 -12.37 13.38 9.72
CA ASP A 93 -11.63 14.41 10.48
C ASP A 93 -10.25 14.71 9.87
N MET A 94 -9.62 13.71 9.24
CA MET A 94 -8.40 13.88 8.46
C MET A 94 -8.61 14.57 7.09
N GLY A 95 -9.86 14.83 6.70
CA GLY A 95 -10.18 15.42 5.40
C GLY A 95 -9.97 14.47 4.21
N LEU A 96 -10.03 13.15 4.44
CA LEU A 96 -10.02 12.18 3.34
C LEU A 96 -11.25 12.41 2.45
N SER A 97 -11.11 12.17 1.15
CA SER A 97 -12.20 12.30 0.16
C SER A 97 -12.78 10.95 -0.26
N SER A 98 -12.08 9.85 0.03
CA SER A 98 -12.48 8.51 -0.38
C SER A 98 -11.99 7.45 0.60
N PHE A 99 -12.73 6.35 0.67
CA PHE A 99 -12.32 5.15 1.40
C PHE A 99 -12.49 3.93 0.51
N ARG A 100 -11.43 3.13 0.40
CA ARG A 100 -11.42 1.88 -0.34
C ARG A 100 -11.53 0.71 0.62
N PHE A 101 -12.48 -0.19 0.39
CA PHE A 101 -12.64 -1.41 1.18
C PHE A 101 -13.06 -2.58 0.28
N SER A 102 -12.94 -3.83 0.77
CA SER A 102 -13.49 -4.99 0.09
C SER A 102 -14.74 -5.53 0.77
N ILE A 103 -15.60 -6.18 -0.01
CA ILE A 103 -16.74 -6.95 0.53
C ILE A 103 -16.29 -8.38 0.78
N SER A 104 -16.54 -8.89 1.99
CA SER A 104 -16.29 -10.31 2.27
C SER A 104 -17.38 -11.16 1.63
N TRP A 105 -17.02 -11.91 0.58
CA TRP A 105 -17.95 -12.77 -0.15
C TRP A 105 -18.62 -13.77 0.80
N SER A 106 -17.84 -14.40 1.70
CA SER A 106 -18.37 -15.35 2.67
C SER A 106 -19.23 -14.71 3.77
N ARG A 107 -19.23 -13.37 3.89
CA ARG A 107 -20.14 -12.63 4.79
C ARG A 107 -21.48 -12.35 4.12
N VAL A 108 -21.47 -11.90 2.86
CA VAL A 108 -22.70 -11.49 2.16
C VAL A 108 -23.43 -12.62 1.44
N MET A 109 -22.79 -13.78 1.28
CA MET A 109 -23.41 -14.97 0.73
C MET A 109 -23.02 -16.23 1.53
N HIS A 110 -23.90 -17.24 1.49
CA HIS A 110 -23.65 -18.56 2.05
C HIS A 110 -23.96 -19.65 1.02
N TRP A 111 -23.44 -20.87 1.24
CA TRP A 111 -23.65 -21.98 0.32
C TRP A 111 -25.01 -22.65 0.49
N ASP A 112 -25.78 -22.72 -0.59
CA ASP A 112 -26.95 -23.57 -0.73
C ASP A 112 -26.55 -24.92 -1.34
N ALA A 113 -26.46 -25.94 -0.48
CA ALA A 113 -26.05 -27.28 -0.87
C ALA A 113 -27.06 -28.00 -1.79
N GLU A 114 -28.36 -27.67 -1.70
CA GLU A 114 -29.40 -28.30 -2.51
C GLU A 114 -29.29 -27.85 -3.97
N ASN A 115 -29.08 -26.54 -4.17
CA ASN A 115 -28.99 -25.95 -5.50
C ASN A 115 -27.55 -25.78 -6.00
N ARG A 116 -26.55 -26.14 -5.19
CA ARG A 116 -25.11 -26.00 -5.45
C ARG A 116 -24.73 -24.59 -5.90
N LYS A 117 -25.17 -23.58 -5.16
CA LYS A 117 -24.87 -22.17 -5.47
C LYS A 117 -24.75 -21.31 -4.22
N MET A 118 -24.11 -20.16 -4.34
CA MET A 118 -24.11 -19.14 -3.30
C MET A 118 -25.45 -18.41 -3.31
N VAL A 119 -26.01 -18.12 -2.14
CA VAL A 119 -27.24 -17.32 -1.96
C VAL A 119 -27.01 -16.19 -0.94
N PRO A 120 -27.75 -15.07 -1.02
CA PRO A 120 -27.52 -13.92 -0.15
C PRO A 120 -27.67 -14.23 1.34
N ASN A 121 -26.81 -13.65 2.17
CA ASN A 121 -26.95 -13.55 3.62
C ASN A 121 -27.39 -12.12 4.00
N PRO A 122 -28.68 -11.90 4.33
CA PRO A 122 -29.19 -10.55 4.60
C PRO A 122 -28.48 -9.80 5.74
N GLN A 123 -27.97 -10.51 6.75
CA GLN A 123 -27.28 -9.87 7.88
C GLN A 123 -25.90 -9.34 7.47
N GLY A 124 -25.16 -10.12 6.67
CA GLY A 124 -23.91 -9.66 6.06
C GLY A 124 -24.14 -8.51 5.08
N VAL A 125 -25.21 -8.58 4.29
CA VAL A 125 -25.58 -7.51 3.36
C VAL A 125 -25.86 -6.19 4.09
N ALA A 126 -26.56 -6.25 5.23
CA ALA A 126 -26.90 -5.09 6.05
C ALA A 126 -25.67 -4.37 6.63
N PHE A 127 -24.60 -5.08 6.96
CA PHE A 127 -23.36 -4.48 7.46
C PHE A 127 -22.75 -3.50 6.44
N TYR A 128 -22.60 -3.92 5.18
CA TYR A 128 -22.03 -3.04 4.14
C TYR A 128 -22.97 -1.90 3.74
N HIS A 129 -24.30 -2.08 3.84
CA HIS A 129 -25.23 -0.94 3.73
C HIS A 129 -24.95 0.12 4.78
N ALA A 130 -24.79 -0.29 6.04
CA ALA A 130 -24.53 0.63 7.15
C ALA A 130 -23.17 1.34 6.99
N LEU A 131 -22.12 0.62 6.57
CA LEU A 131 -20.82 1.23 6.25
C LEU A 131 -20.94 2.28 5.12
N LEU A 132 -21.63 1.94 4.03
CA LEU A 132 -21.81 2.86 2.90
C LEU A 132 -22.65 4.09 3.29
N ASP A 133 -23.66 3.92 4.15
CA ASP A 133 -24.45 5.03 4.68
C ASP A 133 -23.60 5.97 5.54
N ASP A 134 -22.73 5.44 6.39
CA ASP A 134 -21.81 6.24 7.20
C ASP A 134 -20.80 7.00 6.33
N LEU A 135 -20.22 6.35 5.31
CA LEU A 135 -19.32 7.01 4.36
C LEU A 135 -20.02 8.16 3.62
N GLN A 136 -21.23 7.90 3.11
CA GLN A 136 -22.02 8.90 2.42
C GLN A 136 -22.39 10.08 3.34
N ALA A 137 -22.76 9.81 4.59
CA ALA A 137 -23.07 10.84 5.58
C ALA A 137 -21.87 11.73 5.93
N LYS A 138 -20.64 11.23 5.76
CA LYS A 138 -19.39 11.98 5.94
C LYS A 138 -18.80 12.53 4.64
N GLY A 139 -19.48 12.34 3.50
CA GLY A 139 -19.00 12.82 2.20
C GLY A 139 -17.79 12.07 1.65
N LEU A 140 -17.50 10.86 2.15
CA LEU A 140 -16.43 10.00 1.67
C LEU A 140 -16.92 9.17 0.47
N GLN A 141 -16.20 9.24 -0.65
CA GLN A 141 -16.51 8.40 -1.81
C GLN A 141 -16.09 6.95 -1.56
N ALA A 142 -17.04 6.03 -1.70
CA ALA A 142 -16.76 4.61 -1.60
C ALA A 142 -16.08 4.07 -2.87
N ILE A 143 -14.95 3.38 -2.68
CA ILE A 143 -14.26 2.56 -3.68
C ILE A 143 -14.36 1.11 -3.21
N VAL A 144 -15.14 0.28 -3.89
CA VAL A 144 -15.44 -1.09 -3.43
C VAL A 144 -14.68 -2.12 -4.25
N THR A 145 -13.97 -3.02 -3.57
CA THR A 145 -13.36 -4.21 -4.16
C THR A 145 -14.25 -5.43 -3.92
N LEU A 146 -14.62 -6.14 -4.98
CA LEU A 146 -15.46 -7.35 -4.86
C LEU A 146 -14.67 -8.51 -4.26
N TYR A 147 -13.49 -8.84 -4.80
CA TYR A 147 -12.68 -9.95 -4.32
C TYR A 147 -11.31 -9.51 -3.84
N HIS A 148 -10.98 -9.84 -2.59
CA HIS A 148 -9.68 -9.55 -1.97
C HIS A 148 -9.11 -10.81 -1.28
N PHE A 149 -8.91 -11.85 -2.08
CA PHE A 149 -8.27 -13.13 -1.74
C PHE A 149 -9.08 -14.04 -0.79
N ASP A 150 -10.26 -13.62 -0.36
CA ASP A 150 -11.07 -14.27 0.67
C ASP A 150 -12.19 -15.15 0.08
N LEU A 151 -11.83 -16.07 -0.82
CA LEU A 151 -12.79 -16.99 -1.44
C LEU A 151 -13.57 -17.76 -0.35
N PRO A 152 -14.90 -17.89 -0.43
CA PRO A 152 -15.65 -18.76 0.48
C PRO A 152 -15.09 -20.18 0.47
N SER A 153 -14.83 -20.76 1.65
CA SER A 153 -14.30 -22.11 1.79
C SER A 153 -15.18 -23.18 1.14
N THR A 154 -16.48 -22.94 1.11
CA THR A 154 -17.47 -23.79 0.45
C THR A 154 -17.23 -23.83 -1.07
N LEU A 155 -16.95 -22.71 -1.72
CA LEU A 155 -16.58 -22.70 -3.15
C LEU A 155 -15.23 -23.37 -3.41
N GLN A 156 -14.27 -23.26 -2.49
CA GLN A 156 -13.00 -23.97 -2.59
C GLN A 156 -13.18 -25.49 -2.53
N THR A 157 -14.12 -25.99 -1.73
CA THR A 157 -14.23 -27.44 -1.40
C THR A 157 -15.36 -28.18 -2.11
N GLN A 158 -16.40 -27.48 -2.61
CA GLN A 158 -17.57 -28.08 -3.25
C GLN A 158 -17.49 -28.14 -4.77
N LEU A 159 -16.53 -27.42 -5.35
CA LEU A 159 -16.22 -27.42 -6.78
C LEU A 159 -15.11 -28.43 -7.08
N GLU A 160 -15.19 -29.12 -8.22
CA GLU A 160 -14.16 -30.04 -8.71
C GLU A 160 -13.86 -29.72 -10.19
N PRO A 161 -12.64 -29.26 -10.55
CA PRO A 161 -11.49 -28.94 -9.69
C PRO A 161 -11.79 -27.88 -8.61
N ASN A 162 -10.97 -27.81 -7.56
CA ASN A 162 -11.21 -26.94 -6.41
C ASN A 162 -11.12 -25.43 -6.73
N GLY A 163 -12.09 -24.66 -6.23
CA GLY A 163 -12.06 -23.19 -6.21
C GLY A 163 -11.77 -22.55 -7.57
N TRP A 164 -10.77 -21.66 -7.62
CA TRP A 164 -10.43 -20.91 -8.85
C TRP A 164 -9.90 -21.75 -10.01
N LEU A 165 -9.52 -23.02 -9.77
CA LEU A 165 -9.19 -23.94 -10.86
C LEU A 165 -10.45 -24.38 -11.63
N ASN A 166 -11.63 -24.27 -11.02
CA ASN A 166 -12.89 -24.60 -11.65
C ASN A 166 -13.35 -23.51 -12.61
N PRO A 167 -13.70 -23.81 -13.87
CA PRO A 167 -14.30 -22.83 -14.77
C PRO A 167 -15.68 -22.33 -14.30
N ASP A 168 -16.43 -23.10 -13.49
CA ASP A 168 -17.76 -22.70 -12.98
C ASP A 168 -17.68 -21.56 -11.95
N ILE A 169 -16.49 -21.32 -11.37
CA ILE A 169 -16.27 -20.19 -10.45
C ILE A 169 -16.63 -18.84 -11.10
N VAL A 170 -16.51 -18.77 -12.43
CA VAL A 170 -16.85 -17.59 -13.23
C VAL A 170 -18.31 -17.20 -13.06
N THR A 171 -19.21 -18.19 -13.01
CA THR A 171 -20.65 -17.95 -12.81
C THR A 171 -20.94 -17.59 -11.35
N HIS A 172 -20.32 -18.27 -10.39
CA HIS A 172 -20.48 -17.92 -8.97
C HIS A 172 -19.99 -16.49 -8.67
N PHE A 173 -18.88 -16.06 -9.26
CA PHE A 173 -18.40 -14.70 -9.12
C PHE A 173 -19.34 -13.68 -9.77
N GLU A 174 -19.92 -14.01 -10.93
CA GLU A 174 -20.94 -13.15 -11.55
C GLU A 174 -22.19 -13.01 -10.67
N ASP A 175 -22.66 -14.08 -10.04
CA ASP A 175 -23.79 -14.03 -9.09
C ASP A 175 -23.48 -13.15 -7.88
N PHE A 176 -22.25 -13.24 -7.35
CA PHE A 176 -21.79 -12.38 -6.27
C PHE A 176 -21.70 -10.90 -6.69
N ALA A 177 -21.13 -10.63 -7.86
CA ALA A 177 -21.09 -9.28 -8.42
C ALA A 177 -22.50 -8.74 -8.66
N ALA A 178 -23.43 -9.58 -9.14
CA ALA A 178 -24.84 -9.21 -9.32
C ALA A 178 -25.47 -8.78 -8.00
N LEU A 179 -25.29 -9.55 -6.92
CA LEU A 179 -25.78 -9.17 -5.59
C LEU A 179 -25.20 -7.81 -5.17
N ALA A 180 -23.87 -7.66 -5.22
CA ALA A 180 -23.21 -6.43 -4.80
C ALA A 180 -23.65 -5.19 -5.61
N PHE A 181 -23.80 -5.31 -6.93
CA PHE A 181 -24.26 -4.20 -7.77
C PHE A 181 -25.72 -3.83 -7.51
N ASN A 182 -26.60 -4.82 -7.30
CA ASN A 182 -28.01 -4.53 -6.99
C ASN A 182 -28.18 -3.89 -5.62
N GLU A 183 -27.44 -4.36 -4.61
CA GLU A 183 -27.53 -3.85 -3.24
C GLU A 183 -26.86 -2.47 -3.12
N TYR A 184 -25.66 -2.30 -3.67
CA TYR A 184 -24.80 -1.16 -3.34
C TYR A 184 -24.51 -0.23 -4.52
N GLY A 185 -24.89 -0.61 -5.75
CA GLY A 185 -24.54 0.09 -7.00
C GLY A 185 -24.85 1.58 -7.02
N HIS A 186 -25.91 2.00 -6.33
CA HIS A 186 -26.36 3.38 -6.27
C HIS A 186 -25.55 4.28 -5.32
N LYS A 187 -24.73 3.69 -4.42
CA LYS A 187 -23.89 4.42 -3.44
C LYS A 187 -22.39 4.42 -3.78
N VAL A 188 -21.95 3.53 -4.66
CA VAL A 188 -20.53 3.29 -4.93
C VAL A 188 -20.07 4.00 -6.20
N LYS A 189 -18.96 4.75 -6.12
CA LYS A 189 -18.42 5.52 -7.27
C LYS A 189 -17.35 4.77 -8.05
N TYR A 190 -16.59 3.90 -7.39
CA TYR A 190 -15.56 3.11 -8.06
C TYR A 190 -15.66 1.65 -7.62
N TRP A 191 -15.55 0.75 -8.59
CA TRP A 191 -15.59 -0.68 -8.38
C TRP A 191 -14.29 -1.31 -8.86
N ALA A 192 -13.72 -2.20 -8.06
CA ALA A 192 -12.65 -3.10 -8.45
C ALA A 192 -13.19 -4.54 -8.39
N THR A 193 -13.08 -5.31 -9.46
CA THR A 193 -13.52 -6.72 -9.41
C THR A 193 -12.59 -7.58 -8.56
N PHE A 194 -11.28 -7.41 -8.74
CA PHE A 194 -10.25 -8.17 -8.04
C PHE A 194 -9.19 -7.21 -7.52
N ASN A 195 -8.69 -7.47 -6.32
CA ASN A 195 -7.37 -6.99 -5.89
C ASN A 195 -6.29 -7.91 -6.45
N GLU A 196 -5.17 -7.32 -6.86
CA GLU A 196 -3.89 -7.96 -7.16
C GLU A 196 -3.91 -9.46 -7.56
N PRO A 197 -4.45 -9.79 -8.75
CA PRO A 197 -4.47 -11.18 -9.23
C PRO A 197 -3.09 -11.84 -9.23
N LEU A 198 -2.05 -11.10 -9.62
CA LEU A 198 -0.68 -11.60 -9.61
C LEU A 198 -0.31 -12.19 -8.24
N THR A 199 -0.56 -11.45 -7.16
CA THR A 199 -0.10 -11.77 -5.81
C THR A 199 -0.74 -13.06 -5.29
N PHE A 200 -2.07 -13.15 -5.27
CA PHE A 200 -2.74 -14.33 -4.72
C PHE A 200 -2.58 -15.57 -5.59
N ILE A 201 -2.44 -15.41 -6.91
CA ILE A 201 -2.23 -16.52 -7.84
C ILE A 201 -0.82 -17.08 -7.65
N SER A 202 0.18 -16.21 -7.55
CA SER A 202 1.57 -16.61 -7.37
C SER A 202 1.75 -17.33 -6.03
N GLY A 203 1.20 -16.77 -4.93
CA GLY A 203 1.26 -17.38 -3.60
C GLY A 203 0.46 -18.69 -3.48
N GLY A 204 -0.82 -18.66 -3.87
CA GLY A 204 -1.73 -19.79 -3.64
C GLY A 204 -1.56 -20.95 -4.64
N TYR A 205 -1.15 -20.67 -5.87
CA TYR A 205 -1.14 -21.65 -6.97
C TYR A 205 0.22 -21.79 -7.67
N GLY A 206 1.18 -20.89 -7.41
CA GLY A 206 2.56 -20.96 -7.88
C GLY A 206 3.49 -21.57 -6.83
N SER A 207 3.87 -20.80 -5.81
CA SER A 207 4.69 -21.23 -4.67
C SER A 207 3.93 -22.16 -3.71
N CYS A 208 2.59 -22.06 -3.67
CA CYS A 208 1.72 -22.83 -2.78
C CYS A 208 1.98 -22.57 -1.28
N ASP A 209 2.44 -21.37 -0.94
CA ASP A 209 2.78 -20.91 0.41
C ASP A 209 1.76 -19.90 0.97
N ALA A 210 0.62 -19.73 0.30
CA ALA A 210 -0.51 -18.92 0.76
C ALA A 210 -1.83 -19.70 0.67
N ALA A 211 -2.93 -19.08 1.13
CA ALA A 211 -4.28 -19.60 0.93
C ALA A 211 -4.54 -19.89 -0.57
N PRO A 212 -5.25 -20.97 -0.93
CA PRO A 212 -6.08 -21.80 -0.07
C PRO A 212 -5.34 -22.87 0.76
N GLY A 213 -4.02 -23.01 0.60
CA GLY A 213 -3.25 -24.08 1.23
C GLY A 213 -3.55 -25.46 0.65
N GLY A 214 -2.65 -26.43 0.90
CA GLY A 214 -2.81 -27.81 0.41
C GLY A 214 -2.69 -27.99 -1.11
N MET A 215 -2.39 -26.92 -1.84
CA MET A 215 -2.08 -26.96 -3.27
C MET A 215 -0.71 -27.59 -3.51
N LYS A 216 -0.49 -28.12 -4.71
CA LYS A 216 0.80 -28.69 -5.13
C LYS A 216 1.37 -27.86 -6.28
N PRO A 217 2.72 -27.71 -6.34
CA PRO A 217 3.38 -27.05 -7.46
C PRO A 217 2.92 -27.62 -8.81
N SER A 218 2.62 -26.74 -9.76
CA SER A 218 2.05 -27.09 -11.06
C SER A 218 2.50 -26.09 -12.12
N ASP A 219 2.82 -26.59 -13.31
CA ASP A 219 3.18 -25.76 -14.47
C ASP A 219 1.98 -25.05 -15.11
N THR A 220 0.74 -25.36 -14.69
CA THR A 220 -0.50 -24.87 -15.32
C THR A 220 -1.45 -24.15 -14.37
N ASN A 221 -1.41 -24.41 -13.06
CA ASN A 221 -2.42 -23.90 -12.13
C ASN A 221 -2.49 -22.36 -12.13
N THR A 222 -1.35 -21.69 -12.13
CA THR A 222 -1.26 -20.22 -12.18
C THR A 222 -1.96 -19.65 -13.42
N TYR A 223 -1.78 -20.26 -14.59
CA TYR A 223 -2.42 -19.84 -15.84
C TYR A 223 -3.92 -20.18 -15.90
N THR A 224 -4.33 -21.35 -15.42
CA THR A 224 -5.74 -21.73 -15.34
C THR A 224 -6.52 -20.76 -14.45
N VAL A 225 -5.98 -20.47 -13.26
CA VAL A 225 -6.61 -19.53 -12.32
C VAL A 225 -6.66 -18.12 -12.90
N ALA A 226 -5.55 -17.60 -13.45
CA ALA A 226 -5.54 -16.27 -14.06
C ALA A 226 -6.55 -16.13 -15.19
N HIS A 227 -6.73 -17.18 -16.00
CA HIS A 227 -7.72 -17.19 -17.07
C HIS A 227 -9.16 -17.14 -16.52
N ASN A 228 -9.48 -17.94 -15.49
CA ASN A 228 -10.79 -17.88 -14.85
C ASN A 228 -11.04 -16.52 -14.17
N VAL A 229 -10.03 -15.90 -13.56
CA VAL A 229 -10.13 -14.56 -12.97
C VAL A 229 -10.44 -13.51 -14.04
N LEU A 230 -9.73 -13.52 -15.18
CA LEU A 230 -10.00 -12.59 -16.28
C LEU A 230 -11.39 -12.77 -16.90
N ARG A 231 -11.86 -14.02 -17.03
CA ARG A 231 -13.24 -14.32 -17.48
C ARG A 231 -14.28 -13.82 -16.48
N SER A 232 -14.03 -14.01 -15.18
CA SER A 232 -14.89 -13.52 -14.09
C SER A 232 -14.97 -11.99 -14.08
N HIS A 233 -13.82 -11.32 -14.23
CA HIS A 233 -13.73 -9.88 -14.37
C HIS A 233 -14.54 -9.36 -15.57
N ALA A 234 -14.31 -9.93 -16.76
CA ALA A 234 -14.98 -9.49 -17.98
C ALA A 234 -16.52 -9.62 -17.90
N ARG A 235 -17.02 -10.74 -17.34
CA ARG A 235 -18.47 -10.92 -17.10
C ARG A 235 -19.02 -9.94 -16.07
N ALA A 236 -18.33 -9.71 -14.95
CA ALA A 236 -18.76 -8.75 -13.95
C ALA A 236 -18.82 -7.32 -14.51
N VAL A 237 -17.87 -6.92 -15.36
CA VAL A 237 -17.88 -5.60 -16.02
C VAL A 237 -19.01 -5.48 -17.04
N ALA A 238 -19.25 -6.53 -17.83
CA ALA A 238 -20.39 -6.55 -18.75
C ALA A 238 -21.73 -6.44 -18.00
N LEU A 239 -21.87 -7.14 -16.87
CA LEU A 239 -23.02 -7.04 -16.00
C LEU A 239 -23.16 -5.64 -15.39
N PHE A 240 -22.07 -5.06 -14.89
CA PHE A 240 -22.03 -3.69 -14.37
C PHE A 240 -22.56 -2.69 -15.41
N ARG A 241 -22.08 -2.76 -16.65
CA ARG A 241 -22.53 -1.90 -17.76
C ARG A 241 -24.01 -2.11 -18.07
N LYS A 242 -24.48 -3.36 -18.07
CA LYS A 242 -25.91 -3.67 -18.25
C LYS A 242 -26.77 -3.06 -17.15
N LEU A 243 -26.35 -3.16 -15.89
CA LEU A 243 -27.08 -2.62 -14.74
C LEU A 243 -27.02 -1.10 -14.63
N LYS A 244 -25.97 -0.47 -15.18
CA LYS A 244 -25.79 0.99 -15.26
C LYS A 244 -26.62 1.66 -16.36
N HIS A 245 -26.93 0.93 -17.44
CA HIS A 245 -27.64 1.48 -18.61
C HIS A 245 -29.01 0.83 -18.88
N GLY A 246 -29.42 -0.15 -18.09
CA GLY A 246 -30.68 -0.88 -18.25
C GLY A 246 -31.92 -0.14 -17.73
N GLU A 247 -33.10 -0.72 -17.98
CA GLU A 247 -34.41 -0.16 -17.58
C GLU A 247 -34.56 -0.02 -16.05
N HIS A 248 -33.92 -0.90 -15.28
CA HIS A 248 -33.85 -0.86 -13.82
C HIS A 248 -32.45 -0.46 -13.38
N ASN A 249 -32.05 0.77 -13.71
CA ASN A 249 -30.71 1.28 -13.41
C ASN A 249 -30.44 1.30 -11.89
N VAL A 250 -29.67 0.33 -11.40
CA VAL A 250 -29.29 0.18 -9.98
C VAL A 250 -27.85 0.62 -9.70
N VAL A 251 -27.09 0.95 -10.74
CA VAL A 251 -25.71 1.42 -10.64
C VAL A 251 -25.65 2.91 -10.93
N ASP A 252 -24.93 3.67 -10.11
CA ASP A 252 -24.77 5.11 -10.33
C ASP A 252 -24.19 5.40 -11.74
N THR A 253 -24.82 6.34 -12.46
CA THR A 253 -24.42 6.65 -13.85
C THR A 253 -23.01 7.22 -13.98
N GLY A 254 -22.45 7.78 -12.91
CA GLY A 254 -21.05 8.21 -12.82
C GLY A 254 -20.10 7.14 -12.29
N ALA A 255 -20.60 5.97 -11.86
CA ALA A 255 -19.74 4.91 -11.33
C ALA A 255 -18.82 4.33 -12.41
N ARG A 256 -17.61 3.95 -12.01
CA ARG A 256 -16.59 3.37 -12.89
C ARG A 256 -16.09 2.05 -12.34
N ILE A 257 -15.75 1.12 -13.22
CA ILE A 257 -15.26 -0.21 -12.82
C ILE A 257 -13.89 -0.51 -13.44
N GLY A 258 -13.05 -1.25 -12.71
CA GLY A 258 -11.77 -1.74 -13.19
C GLY A 258 -11.33 -2.99 -12.43
N ILE A 259 -10.05 -3.30 -12.57
CA ILE A 259 -9.35 -4.34 -11.81
C ILE A 259 -8.09 -3.72 -11.22
N VAL A 260 -7.79 -4.03 -9.96
CA VAL A 260 -6.60 -3.52 -9.28
C VAL A 260 -5.44 -4.45 -9.60
N LEU A 261 -4.44 -3.91 -10.29
CA LEU A 261 -3.23 -4.64 -10.68
C LEU A 261 -2.07 -4.19 -9.80
N SER A 262 -1.21 -5.12 -9.40
CA SER A 262 0.06 -4.83 -8.74
C SER A 262 1.23 -5.05 -9.67
N ALA A 263 2.25 -4.21 -9.53
CA ALA A 263 3.53 -4.44 -10.19
C ALA A 263 4.67 -3.70 -9.50
N GLU A 264 5.83 -4.35 -9.49
CA GLU A 264 7.09 -3.71 -9.15
C GLU A 264 7.87 -3.39 -10.41
N TYR A 265 8.35 -2.16 -10.50
CA TYR A 265 9.14 -1.77 -11.66
C TYR A 265 10.43 -2.57 -11.74
N GLY A 266 10.69 -3.18 -12.89
CA GLY A 266 11.93 -3.88 -13.18
C GLY A 266 12.98 -2.95 -13.78
N TYR A 267 14.10 -2.75 -13.08
CA TYR A 267 15.29 -2.10 -13.62
C TYR A 267 16.29 -3.16 -14.10
N PRO A 268 16.89 -3.03 -15.29
CA PRO A 268 17.94 -3.98 -15.71
C PRO A 268 19.18 -3.84 -14.82
N VAL A 269 19.85 -4.96 -14.50
CA VAL A 269 21.15 -4.94 -13.78
C VAL A 269 22.17 -4.08 -14.55
N ASP A 270 22.24 -4.22 -15.86
CA ASP A 270 23.06 -3.37 -16.76
C ASP A 270 22.21 -2.82 -17.90
N LYS A 271 21.99 -1.51 -17.89
CA LYS A 271 21.21 -0.78 -18.92
C LYS A 271 21.85 -0.82 -20.31
N SER A 272 23.15 -1.13 -20.41
CA SER A 272 23.86 -1.28 -21.69
C SER A 272 23.79 -2.70 -22.25
N ASN A 273 23.34 -3.67 -21.44
CA ASN A 273 23.17 -5.06 -21.85
C ASN A 273 21.73 -5.31 -22.34
N ALA A 274 21.57 -5.63 -23.62
CA ALA A 274 20.26 -5.86 -24.23
C ALA A 274 19.48 -7.02 -23.59
N LEU A 275 20.15 -8.04 -23.05
CA LEU A 275 19.49 -9.18 -22.39
C LEU A 275 18.87 -8.78 -21.05
N ASP A 276 19.52 -7.89 -20.28
CA ASP A 276 18.94 -7.39 -19.04
C ASP A 276 17.78 -6.45 -19.30
N VAL A 277 17.90 -5.59 -20.31
CA VAL A 277 16.81 -4.71 -20.74
C VAL A 277 15.60 -5.54 -21.16
N ALA A 278 15.81 -6.62 -21.92
CA ALA A 278 14.76 -7.55 -22.29
C ALA A 278 14.19 -8.31 -21.08
N ALA A 279 15.02 -8.67 -20.09
CA ALA A 279 14.57 -9.29 -18.84
C ALA A 279 13.69 -8.35 -18.01
N ALA A 280 14.08 -7.07 -17.91
CA ALA A 280 13.32 -6.04 -17.21
C ALA A 280 11.94 -5.79 -17.85
N GLU A 281 11.86 -5.66 -19.19
CA GLU A 281 10.56 -5.55 -19.86
C GLU A 281 9.75 -6.84 -19.74
N ARG A 282 10.40 -8.02 -19.79
CA ARG A 282 9.72 -9.30 -19.57
C ARG A 282 9.11 -9.40 -18.17
N LYS A 283 9.77 -8.88 -17.13
CA LYS A 283 9.17 -8.74 -15.79
C LYS A 283 7.86 -7.97 -15.87
N MET A 284 7.89 -6.77 -16.45
CA MET A 284 6.69 -5.93 -16.54
C MET A 284 5.56 -6.62 -17.34
N GLN A 285 5.88 -7.34 -18.41
CA GLN A 285 4.89 -8.09 -19.19
C GLN A 285 4.30 -9.28 -18.42
N PHE A 286 5.09 -10.03 -17.66
CA PHE A 286 4.61 -11.17 -16.88
C PHE A 286 3.90 -10.78 -15.57
N ASP A 287 4.23 -9.62 -15.00
CA ASP A 287 3.67 -9.18 -13.72
C ASP A 287 2.45 -8.29 -13.94
N LEU A 288 2.60 -7.21 -14.73
CA LEU A 288 1.51 -6.27 -15.02
C LEU A 288 0.78 -6.61 -16.31
N GLY A 289 1.54 -6.87 -17.38
CA GLY A 289 1.01 -7.15 -18.72
C GLY A 289 0.14 -8.40 -18.79
N TRP A 290 0.37 -9.39 -17.93
CA TRP A 290 -0.38 -10.64 -17.90
C TRP A 290 -1.88 -10.42 -17.72
N PHE A 291 -2.24 -9.46 -16.87
CA PHE A 291 -3.63 -9.08 -16.64
C PHE A 291 -4.04 -7.84 -17.43
N LEU A 292 -3.13 -6.88 -17.64
CA LEU A 292 -3.44 -5.63 -18.35
C LEU A 292 -3.66 -5.84 -19.86
N MET A 293 -2.80 -6.62 -20.53
CA MET A 293 -2.85 -6.74 -21.99
C MET A 293 -4.15 -7.40 -22.50
N PRO A 294 -4.70 -8.45 -21.85
CA PRO A 294 -6.03 -8.94 -22.20
C PRO A 294 -7.10 -7.83 -22.20
N LEU A 295 -7.03 -6.89 -21.26
CA LEU A 295 -7.96 -5.76 -21.22
C LEU A 295 -7.74 -4.77 -22.38
N VAL A 296 -6.49 -4.52 -22.76
CA VAL A 296 -6.17 -3.53 -23.80
C VAL A 296 -6.35 -4.11 -25.22
N THR A 297 -5.90 -5.34 -25.45
CA THR A 297 -5.79 -5.93 -26.79
C THR A 297 -6.80 -7.04 -27.05
N GLY A 298 -7.30 -7.70 -26.00
CA GLY A 298 -8.12 -8.91 -26.07
C GLY A 298 -7.35 -10.22 -26.01
N ASP A 299 -6.02 -10.19 -25.84
CA ASP A 299 -5.17 -11.39 -25.67
C ASP A 299 -3.98 -11.11 -24.74
N TYR A 300 -3.32 -12.17 -24.30
CA TYR A 300 -2.14 -12.11 -23.45
C TYR A 300 -0.92 -11.48 -24.17
N PRO A 301 0.11 -11.02 -23.43
CA PRO A 301 1.36 -10.57 -24.04
C PRO A 301 1.99 -11.62 -24.94
N GLU A 302 2.53 -11.21 -26.10
CA GLU A 302 3.18 -12.10 -27.07
C GLU A 302 4.33 -12.89 -26.43
N ILE A 303 5.18 -12.23 -25.62
CA ILE A 303 6.29 -12.87 -24.91
C ILE A 303 5.82 -13.96 -23.93
N MET A 304 4.62 -13.85 -23.36
CA MET A 304 4.06 -14.93 -22.54
C MET A 304 3.67 -16.11 -23.41
N ARG A 305 3.05 -15.86 -24.58
CA ARG A 305 2.71 -16.93 -25.52
C ARG A 305 3.96 -17.67 -26.01
N GLU A 306 5.03 -16.95 -26.31
CA GLU A 306 6.31 -17.52 -26.75
C GLU A 306 6.94 -18.44 -25.69
N ARG A 307 6.93 -18.04 -24.42
CA ARG A 307 7.61 -18.77 -23.35
C ARG A 307 6.77 -19.86 -22.70
N VAL A 308 5.47 -19.62 -22.56
CA VAL A 308 4.54 -20.54 -21.87
C VAL A 308 3.95 -21.58 -22.84
N GLY A 309 3.74 -21.19 -24.10
CA GLY A 309 3.16 -22.05 -25.13
C GLY A 309 1.70 -22.41 -24.85
N GLU A 310 1.36 -23.69 -25.00
CA GLU A 310 -0.01 -24.21 -24.87
C GLU A 310 -0.51 -24.31 -23.42
N ARG A 311 0.37 -24.14 -22.42
CA ARG A 311 -0.04 -24.04 -21.01
C ARG A 311 -0.75 -22.73 -20.69
N LEU A 312 -0.53 -21.70 -21.50
CA LEU A 312 -1.26 -20.44 -21.41
C LEU A 312 -2.60 -20.62 -22.12
N PRO A 313 -3.76 -20.48 -21.45
CA PRO A 313 -5.05 -20.61 -22.11
C PRO A 313 -5.24 -19.61 -23.26
N ARG A 314 -6.23 -19.86 -24.11
CA ARG A 314 -6.63 -18.96 -25.19
C ARG A 314 -8.06 -18.52 -24.94
N PHE A 315 -8.31 -17.22 -25.07
CA PHE A 315 -9.67 -16.72 -25.12
C PHE A 315 -10.33 -17.19 -26.41
N THR A 316 -11.58 -17.63 -26.32
CA THR A 316 -12.46 -17.71 -27.49
C THR A 316 -12.69 -16.31 -28.08
N ALA A 317 -13.21 -16.23 -29.31
CA ALA A 317 -13.50 -14.93 -29.93
C ALA A 317 -14.47 -14.09 -29.09
N ASP A 318 -15.48 -14.72 -28.48
CA ASP A 318 -16.45 -14.05 -27.63
C ASP A 318 -15.82 -13.59 -26.30
N GLU A 319 -14.97 -14.40 -25.69
CA GLU A 319 -14.25 -14.02 -24.47
C GLU A 319 -13.24 -12.90 -24.72
N ALA A 320 -12.52 -12.95 -25.85
CA ALA A 320 -11.58 -11.91 -26.26
C ALA A 320 -12.31 -10.57 -26.49
N ALA A 321 -13.49 -10.61 -27.11
CA ALA A 321 -14.35 -9.45 -27.30
C ALA A 321 -14.90 -8.90 -25.96
N LEU A 322 -15.17 -9.78 -24.99
CA LEU A 322 -15.69 -9.40 -23.69
C LEU A 322 -14.62 -8.79 -22.76
N VAL A 323 -13.41 -9.35 -22.75
CA VAL A 323 -12.30 -8.88 -21.90
C VAL A 323 -11.67 -7.60 -22.45
N LYS A 324 -11.64 -7.43 -23.78
CA LYS A 324 -11.12 -6.21 -24.39
C LYS A 324 -11.98 -5.01 -24.01
N GLY A 325 -11.36 -4.00 -23.43
CA GLY A 325 -12.00 -2.77 -22.96
C GLY A 325 -12.89 -2.98 -21.73
N SER A 326 -12.69 -4.04 -20.94
CA SER A 326 -13.46 -4.29 -19.71
C SER A 326 -12.99 -3.45 -18.51
N TYR A 327 -12.69 -2.17 -18.71
CA TYR A 327 -12.39 -1.22 -17.63
C TYR A 327 -12.84 0.19 -18.05
N ASP A 328 -13.14 1.02 -17.05
CA ASP A 328 -13.42 2.45 -17.20
C ASP A 328 -12.30 3.30 -16.56
N VAL A 329 -11.44 2.69 -15.73
CA VAL A 329 -10.30 3.30 -15.03
C VAL A 329 -9.24 2.22 -14.78
N LEU A 330 -7.97 2.56 -14.95
CA LEU A 330 -6.85 1.68 -14.60
C LEU A 330 -6.56 1.84 -13.10
N MET A 331 -6.42 0.73 -12.37
CA MET A 331 -6.17 0.75 -10.94
C MET A 331 -4.85 0.06 -10.61
N LEU A 332 -3.97 0.74 -9.86
CA LEU A 332 -2.59 0.31 -9.64
C LEU A 332 -2.21 0.32 -8.15
N ASN A 333 -1.71 -0.83 -7.70
CA ASN A 333 -0.98 -0.97 -6.45
C ASN A 333 0.52 -1.00 -6.74
N HIS A 334 1.31 -0.28 -5.94
CA HIS A 334 2.76 -0.28 -6.08
C HIS A 334 3.42 0.00 -4.73
N TYR A 335 4.47 -0.76 -4.42
CA TYR A 335 5.15 -0.68 -3.14
C TYR A 335 6.67 -0.51 -3.27
N TYR A 336 7.30 -1.23 -4.21
CA TYR A 336 8.76 -1.25 -4.37
C TYR A 336 9.15 -1.54 -5.81
N SER A 337 10.46 -1.64 -6.08
CA SER A 337 11.02 -1.97 -7.38
C SER A 337 12.14 -3.00 -7.23
N ARG A 338 12.48 -3.67 -8.33
CA ARG A 338 13.53 -4.70 -8.36
C ARG A 338 14.55 -4.44 -9.44
N VAL A 339 15.74 -4.99 -9.23
CA VAL A 339 16.80 -5.06 -10.25
C VAL A 339 16.81 -6.47 -10.85
N VAL A 340 16.78 -6.54 -12.17
CA VAL A 340 16.39 -7.73 -12.95
C VAL A 340 17.49 -8.15 -13.94
N THR A 341 17.73 -9.45 -14.01
CA THR A 341 18.51 -10.14 -15.06
C THR A 341 17.81 -11.46 -15.41
N ASN A 342 18.23 -12.15 -16.47
CA ASN A 342 17.82 -13.55 -16.68
C ASN A 342 18.39 -14.46 -15.57
N CYS A 343 17.64 -15.49 -15.17
CA CYS A 343 18.07 -16.45 -14.15
C CYS A 343 19.26 -17.35 -14.58
N ASP A 344 19.56 -17.41 -15.88
CA ASP A 344 20.72 -18.13 -16.45
C ASP A 344 21.94 -17.21 -16.70
N SER A 345 21.83 -15.94 -16.33
CA SER A 345 22.92 -14.96 -16.41
C SER A 345 24.01 -15.28 -15.39
N VAL A 346 25.26 -15.01 -15.73
CA VAL A 346 26.39 -15.07 -14.78
C VAL A 346 26.28 -14.09 -13.61
N ARG A 347 25.36 -13.11 -13.70
CA ARG A 347 25.04 -12.15 -12.64
C ARG A 347 23.81 -12.57 -11.83
N SER A 348 23.20 -13.72 -12.13
CA SER A 348 22.06 -14.22 -11.39
C SER A 348 22.49 -14.70 -10.00
N GLU A 349 21.70 -14.40 -8.98
CA GLU A 349 21.87 -14.90 -7.61
C GLU A 349 21.04 -16.18 -7.35
N ILE A 350 20.22 -16.58 -8.33
CA ILE A 350 19.33 -17.74 -8.26
C ILE A 350 19.35 -18.52 -9.59
N SER A 351 19.30 -19.84 -9.53
CA SER A 351 19.14 -20.69 -10.72
C SER A 351 17.69 -20.70 -11.21
N CYS A 352 17.48 -20.83 -12.52
CA CYS A 352 16.15 -21.01 -13.08
C CYS A 352 15.42 -22.25 -12.51
N ASP A 353 16.16 -23.27 -12.08
CA ASP A 353 15.60 -24.49 -11.48
C ASP A 353 15.08 -24.29 -10.04
N GLU A 354 15.49 -23.21 -9.38
CA GLU A 354 15.02 -22.83 -8.04
C GLU A 354 13.73 -22.00 -8.09
N LEU A 355 13.37 -21.47 -9.27
CA LEU A 355 12.13 -20.73 -9.45
C LEU A 355 10.90 -21.65 -9.36
N PRO A 356 9.83 -21.24 -8.65
CA PRO A 356 8.57 -22.00 -8.62
C PRO A 356 8.04 -22.34 -10.02
N LEU A 357 7.41 -23.50 -10.16
CA LEU A 357 6.80 -23.95 -11.41
C LEU A 357 5.74 -22.96 -11.92
N GLY A 358 5.46 -23.01 -13.23
CA GLY A 358 4.52 -22.09 -13.88
C GLY A 358 5.08 -20.67 -14.03
N HIS A 359 4.30 -19.66 -13.64
CA HIS A 359 4.59 -18.23 -13.87
C HIS A 359 6.05 -17.83 -13.58
N ALA A 360 6.58 -18.12 -12.39
CA ALA A 360 7.91 -17.67 -11.99
C ALA A 360 9.01 -18.28 -12.87
N ARG A 361 8.96 -19.60 -13.12
CA ARG A 361 9.91 -20.32 -13.99
C ARG A 361 9.83 -19.87 -15.45
N ASP A 362 8.63 -19.65 -15.96
CA ASP A 362 8.44 -19.21 -17.35
C ASP A 362 8.88 -17.75 -17.56
N ARG A 363 8.63 -16.89 -16.57
CA ARG A 363 9.18 -15.52 -16.52
C ARG A 363 10.71 -15.58 -16.56
N GLY A 364 11.33 -16.52 -15.84
CA GLY A 364 12.75 -16.87 -16.00
C GLY A 364 13.68 -15.69 -15.75
N ILE A 365 13.48 -14.99 -14.65
CA ILE A 365 14.28 -13.84 -14.23
C ILE A 365 14.75 -14.02 -12.79
N ASP A 366 15.85 -13.36 -12.48
CA ASP A 366 16.29 -13.06 -11.13
C ASP A 366 15.97 -11.59 -10.82
N ASP A 367 14.97 -11.39 -9.95
CA ASP A 367 14.55 -10.10 -9.42
C ASP A 367 14.72 -10.01 -7.89
N THR A 368 15.71 -10.71 -7.33
CA THR A 368 15.97 -10.76 -5.88
C THR A 368 16.50 -9.45 -5.30
N ARG A 369 17.13 -8.60 -6.14
CA ARG A 369 17.83 -7.39 -5.71
C ARG A 369 16.95 -6.15 -5.66
N ALA A 370 17.19 -5.32 -4.66
CA ALA A 370 16.68 -3.96 -4.60
C ALA A 370 17.53 -3.00 -5.45
N PRO A 371 16.95 -1.92 -6.00
CA PRO A 371 17.71 -0.86 -6.65
C PRO A 371 18.73 -0.18 -5.72
N ASN A 372 19.83 0.29 -6.28
CA ASN A 372 20.81 1.08 -5.54
C ASN A 372 20.16 2.35 -4.96
N GLY A 373 20.34 2.58 -3.66
CA GLY A 373 19.71 3.69 -2.94
C GLY A 373 18.30 3.42 -2.44
N ALA A 374 17.76 2.21 -2.65
CA ALA A 374 16.52 1.79 -2.00
C ALA A 374 16.69 1.73 -0.48
N ARG A 375 15.65 2.12 0.25
CA ARG A 375 15.63 2.09 1.71
C ARG A 375 15.03 0.77 2.19
N ALA A 376 15.74 0.06 3.06
CA ALA A 376 15.22 -1.14 3.71
C ALA A 376 14.25 -0.78 4.85
N PRO A 377 13.27 -1.65 5.14
CA PRO A 377 12.40 -1.54 6.32
C PRO A 377 13.19 -1.78 7.62
N PRO A 378 12.58 -1.49 8.79
CA PRO A 378 13.21 -1.75 10.07
C PRO A 378 13.63 -3.22 10.23
N VAL A 379 14.86 -3.45 10.69
CA VAL A 379 15.40 -4.80 10.96
C VAL A 379 14.64 -5.53 12.08
N SER A 380 13.90 -4.79 12.90
CA SER A 380 12.96 -5.28 13.91
C SER A 380 11.75 -6.03 13.31
N SER A 381 11.44 -5.82 12.02
CA SER A 381 10.33 -6.45 11.30
C SER A 381 10.84 -7.33 10.16
N PRO A 382 11.37 -8.54 10.43
CA PRO A 382 11.86 -9.43 9.37
C PRO A 382 10.77 -9.84 8.37
N GLU A 383 9.50 -9.84 8.77
CA GLU A 383 8.33 -10.08 7.91
C GLU A 383 8.19 -9.01 6.81
N CYS A 384 8.81 -7.84 6.97
CA CYS A 384 8.82 -6.76 5.99
C CYS A 384 10.00 -6.85 5.00
N SER A 385 10.95 -7.78 5.16
CA SER A 385 12.24 -7.80 4.44
C SER A 385 12.13 -7.85 2.90
N TRP A 386 10.98 -8.25 2.36
CA TRP A 386 10.69 -8.21 0.93
C TRP A 386 10.57 -6.79 0.37
N LEU A 387 10.15 -5.82 1.20
CA LEU A 387 9.91 -4.44 0.80
C LEU A 387 11.23 -3.65 0.71
N SER A 388 11.36 -2.78 -0.29
CA SER A 388 12.43 -1.77 -0.32
C SER A 388 11.92 -0.47 -0.94
N GLY A 389 11.98 0.62 -0.18
CA GLY A 389 11.45 1.92 -0.61
C GLY A 389 12.32 2.51 -1.71
N TYR A 390 11.78 2.60 -2.93
CA TYR A 390 12.44 3.18 -4.10
C TYR A 390 11.44 4.03 -4.92
N PRO A 391 11.25 5.30 -4.53
CA PRO A 391 10.17 6.15 -5.05
C PRO A 391 10.15 6.29 -6.58
N ASP A 392 11.31 6.42 -7.24
CA ASP A 392 11.38 6.62 -8.69
C ASP A 392 10.74 5.46 -9.48
N GLY A 393 10.73 4.26 -8.89
CA GLY A 393 10.00 3.10 -9.38
C GLY A 393 8.50 3.31 -9.56
N TYR A 394 7.90 4.17 -8.73
CA TYR A 394 6.48 4.42 -8.78
C TYR A 394 6.10 5.23 -10.02
N LEU A 395 6.81 6.33 -10.27
CA LEU A 395 6.65 7.12 -11.50
C LEU A 395 6.92 6.28 -12.75
N ALA A 396 7.95 5.41 -12.70
CA ALA A 396 8.26 4.51 -13.81
C ALA A 396 7.13 3.51 -14.10
N THR A 397 6.52 2.93 -13.06
CA THR A 397 5.35 2.04 -13.20
C THR A 397 4.14 2.78 -13.76
N ILE A 398 3.84 3.99 -13.25
CA ILE A 398 2.74 4.83 -13.74
C ILE A 398 2.92 5.15 -15.23
N LYS A 399 4.13 5.53 -15.65
CA LYS A 399 4.46 5.79 -17.06
C LYS A 399 4.31 4.55 -17.92
N TRP A 400 4.76 3.38 -17.44
CA TRP A 400 4.64 2.13 -18.18
C TRP A 400 3.17 1.73 -18.38
N LEU A 401 2.34 1.86 -17.34
CA LEU A 401 0.91 1.60 -17.39
C LEU A 401 0.20 2.56 -18.36
N HIS A 402 0.42 3.86 -18.21
CA HIS A 402 -0.15 4.89 -19.08
C HIS A 402 0.22 4.70 -20.55
N ALA A 403 1.45 4.24 -20.84
CA ALA A 403 1.87 3.98 -22.22
C ALA A 403 1.08 2.86 -22.92
N LYS A 404 0.37 1.98 -22.19
CA LYS A 404 -0.46 0.93 -22.78
C LYS A 404 -1.83 1.44 -23.22
N ASP A 405 -2.39 2.39 -22.49
CA ASP A 405 -3.59 3.13 -22.86
C ASP A 405 -3.51 4.58 -22.38
N PRO A 406 -3.01 5.50 -23.23
CA PRO A 406 -2.87 6.91 -22.86
C PRO A 406 -4.21 7.65 -22.66
N THR A 407 -5.34 7.02 -23.00
CA THR A 407 -6.66 7.62 -22.90
C THR A 407 -7.35 7.32 -21.57
N ALA A 408 -6.88 6.31 -20.84
CA ALA A 408 -7.45 5.89 -19.59
C ALA A 408 -6.92 6.70 -18.40
N GLU A 409 -7.83 7.06 -17.50
CA GLU A 409 -7.49 7.61 -16.20
C GLU A 409 -6.92 6.52 -15.28
N ILE A 410 -6.06 6.91 -14.34
CA ILE A 410 -5.39 6.01 -13.40
C ILE A 410 -5.79 6.37 -11.96
N LEU A 411 -6.26 5.38 -11.20
CA LEU A 411 -6.44 5.47 -9.76
C LEU A 411 -5.36 4.65 -9.07
N LEU A 412 -4.55 5.29 -8.23
CA LEU A 412 -3.53 4.60 -7.44
C LEU A 412 -4.18 4.06 -6.18
N THR A 413 -4.34 2.74 -6.10
CA THR A 413 -5.26 2.09 -5.15
C THR A 413 -4.61 1.56 -3.88
N GLU A 414 -3.29 1.35 -3.89
CA GLU A 414 -2.48 1.08 -2.71
C GLU A 414 -1.03 1.54 -2.90
N ASN A 415 -0.49 2.12 -1.84
CA ASN A 415 0.92 2.40 -1.64
C ASN A 415 1.17 2.54 -0.14
N GLY A 416 2.20 1.89 0.40
CA GLY A 416 2.37 1.78 1.85
C GLY A 416 3.75 1.33 2.31
N TRP A 417 4.04 1.53 3.60
CA TRP A 417 5.31 1.16 4.20
C TRP A 417 5.13 0.12 5.30
N CYS A 418 5.82 -1.01 5.14
CA CYS A 418 5.85 -2.08 6.13
C CYS A 418 6.83 -1.71 7.26
N GLY A 419 6.29 -1.35 8.42
CA GLY A 419 7.05 -0.95 9.60
C GLY A 419 6.98 -1.94 10.76
N ASP A 420 7.38 -1.45 11.93
CA ASP A 420 7.28 -2.11 13.23
C ASP A 420 6.25 -1.41 14.14
N ASP A 421 6.12 -1.90 15.36
CA ASP A 421 5.15 -1.43 16.37
C ASP A 421 5.44 -0.03 16.95
N GLN A 422 6.39 0.72 16.41
CA GLN A 422 6.79 2.04 16.90
C GLN A 422 5.83 3.12 16.41
N VAL A 423 5.05 3.75 17.30
CA VAL A 423 4.12 4.84 16.94
C VAL A 423 4.82 5.98 16.17
N ASP A 424 6.00 6.40 16.64
CA ASP A 424 6.83 7.44 16.00
C ASP A 424 7.60 6.92 14.78
N ASN A 425 6.87 6.40 13.79
CA ASN A 425 7.44 5.82 12.58
C ASN A 425 7.81 6.89 11.53
N TRP A 426 8.98 7.51 11.70
CA TRP A 426 9.52 8.50 10.77
C TRP A 426 9.88 7.93 9.39
N THR A 427 10.13 6.62 9.30
CA THR A 427 10.44 5.96 8.03
C THR A 427 9.21 5.84 7.14
N GLN A 428 8.04 5.59 7.74
CA GLN A 428 6.74 5.62 7.05
C GLN A 428 6.44 7.03 6.54
N LEU A 429 6.67 8.08 7.34
CA LEU A 429 6.49 9.46 6.90
C LEU A 429 7.35 9.78 5.66
N TRP A 430 8.64 9.43 5.71
CA TRP A 430 9.53 9.59 4.56
C TRP A 430 8.99 8.87 3.32
N TYR A 431 8.53 7.62 3.49
CA TYR A 431 8.04 6.81 2.38
C TYR A 431 6.86 7.50 1.68
N PHE A 432 5.84 7.87 2.45
CA PHE A 432 4.66 8.55 1.91
C PHE A 432 5.02 9.88 1.24
N GLN A 433 5.83 10.71 1.88
CA GLN A 433 6.29 11.97 1.28
C GLN A 433 7.03 11.75 -0.04
N ALA A 434 7.97 10.80 -0.07
CA ALA A 434 8.78 10.53 -1.24
C ALA A 434 7.99 9.89 -2.39
N TYR A 435 7.00 9.04 -2.10
CA TYR A 435 6.17 8.40 -3.13
C TYR A 435 5.08 9.35 -3.66
N VAL A 436 4.42 10.13 -2.80
CA VAL A 436 3.43 11.13 -3.26
C VAL A 436 4.11 12.24 -4.09
N GLU A 437 5.36 12.58 -3.83
CA GLU A 437 6.16 13.45 -4.72
C GLU A 437 6.22 12.90 -6.16
N GLN A 438 6.33 11.58 -6.31
CA GLN A 438 6.38 10.94 -7.63
C GLN A 438 5.01 10.94 -8.31
N VAL A 439 3.94 10.85 -7.53
CA VAL A 439 2.56 11.05 -8.01
C VAL A 439 2.34 12.50 -8.44
N TYR A 440 2.85 13.47 -7.69
CA TYR A 440 2.82 14.87 -8.08
C TYR A 440 3.51 15.10 -9.42
N LYS A 441 4.71 14.53 -9.62
CA LYS A 441 5.40 14.57 -10.92
C LYS A 441 4.56 13.95 -12.04
N ALA A 442 3.95 12.78 -11.80
CA ALA A 442 3.07 12.14 -12.79
C ALA A 442 1.90 13.04 -13.20
N VAL A 443 1.21 13.66 -12.22
CA VAL A 443 0.02 14.50 -12.46
C VAL A 443 0.40 15.86 -13.05
N VAL A 444 1.36 16.55 -12.43
CA VAL A 444 1.60 17.97 -12.68
C VAL A 444 2.69 18.20 -13.72
N GLU A 445 3.75 17.39 -13.74
CA GLU A 445 4.86 17.57 -14.69
C GLU A 445 4.61 16.77 -15.97
N GLU A 446 4.25 15.49 -15.83
CA GLU A 446 4.05 14.57 -16.96
C GLU A 446 2.63 14.60 -17.53
N LYS A 447 1.69 15.27 -16.84
CA LYS A 447 0.27 15.41 -17.25
C LYS A 447 -0.44 14.06 -17.48
N ILE A 448 -0.02 13.03 -16.76
CA ILE A 448 -0.69 11.73 -16.76
C ILE A 448 -2.00 11.88 -15.97
N PRO A 449 -3.15 11.37 -16.46
CA PRO A 449 -4.45 11.54 -15.83
C PRO A 449 -4.61 10.61 -14.62
N VAL A 450 -3.77 10.81 -13.60
CA VAL A 450 -3.92 10.17 -12.29
C VAL A 450 -4.96 10.96 -11.50
N ILE A 451 -6.02 10.28 -11.05
CA ILE A 451 -7.19 10.92 -10.43
C ILE A 451 -7.21 10.79 -8.90
N GLY A 452 -6.33 9.97 -8.33
CA GLY A 452 -6.29 9.76 -6.89
C GLY A 452 -5.13 8.92 -6.39
N TYR A 453 -4.88 9.03 -5.08
CA TYR A 453 -3.90 8.29 -4.31
C TYR A 453 -4.52 7.73 -3.03
N ILE A 454 -4.50 6.41 -2.92
CA ILE A 454 -5.08 5.66 -1.81
C ILE A 454 -3.96 4.97 -1.03
N ALA A 455 -3.78 5.37 0.23
CA ALA A 455 -2.74 4.84 1.10
C ALA A 455 -3.14 3.46 1.67
N TRP A 456 -2.22 2.51 1.60
CA TRP A 456 -2.29 1.26 2.36
C TRP A 456 -1.48 1.42 3.66
N SER A 457 -2.11 1.48 4.83
CA SER A 457 -3.55 1.37 5.13
C SER A 457 -4.00 2.45 6.13
N PHE A 458 -5.30 2.54 6.40
CA PHE A 458 -5.78 3.45 7.44
C PHE A 458 -5.26 3.05 8.84
N LEU A 459 -5.34 1.76 9.14
CA LEU A 459 -5.00 1.13 10.42
C LEU A 459 -3.95 0.05 10.23
N ASP A 460 -3.11 -0.16 11.24
CA ASP A 460 -2.41 -1.43 11.39
C ASP A 460 -3.45 -2.54 11.41
N ASN A 461 -3.18 -3.65 10.71
CA ASN A 461 -4.14 -4.72 10.49
C ASN A 461 -3.48 -6.10 10.54
N ASN A 462 -4.24 -7.17 10.27
CA ASN A 462 -3.67 -8.50 10.08
C ASN A 462 -3.11 -8.63 8.66
N GLU A 463 -1.80 -8.62 8.53
CA GLU A 463 -1.09 -8.80 7.26
C GLU A 463 -0.94 -10.30 6.97
N TRP A 464 -2.02 -10.91 6.46
CA TRP A 464 -2.07 -12.28 5.95
C TRP A 464 -1.58 -13.36 6.94
N GLY A 465 -2.07 -13.29 8.18
CA GLY A 465 -1.70 -14.23 9.25
C GLY A 465 -0.68 -13.69 10.24
N SER A 466 -0.37 -12.39 10.20
CA SER A 466 0.54 -11.75 11.17
C SER A 466 0.08 -10.34 11.53
N TYR A 467 0.20 -9.99 12.82
CA TYR A 467 0.05 -8.60 13.30
C TYR A 467 1.40 -7.91 13.50
N LYS A 468 2.53 -8.51 13.12
CA LYS A 468 3.84 -7.86 13.32
C LYS A 468 4.12 -6.77 12.28
N PRO A 469 3.89 -7.00 10.97
CA PRO A 469 3.94 -5.92 9.98
C PRO A 469 2.98 -4.79 10.34
N ARG A 470 3.48 -3.56 10.35
CA ARG A 470 2.67 -2.35 10.64
C ARG A 470 2.62 -1.42 9.43
N PHE A 471 1.50 -1.42 8.72
CA PHE A 471 1.28 -0.59 7.52
C PHE A 471 0.45 0.66 7.78
N GLY A 472 -0.29 0.71 8.89
CA GLY A 472 -1.31 1.72 9.11
C GLY A 472 -0.74 3.11 9.28
N LEU A 473 -1.46 4.11 8.76
CA LEU A 473 -1.30 5.50 9.18
C LEU A 473 -1.59 5.66 10.68
N HIS A 474 -2.47 4.82 11.24
CA HIS A 474 -2.72 4.72 12.66
C HIS A 474 -2.20 3.42 13.23
N TYR A 475 -1.48 3.54 14.34
CA TYR A 475 -1.12 2.42 15.18
C TYR A 475 -2.38 1.80 15.81
N VAL A 476 -2.41 0.47 15.90
CA VAL A 476 -3.44 -0.27 16.65
C VAL A 476 -2.79 -1.06 17.78
N ASN A 477 -3.29 -0.86 19.01
CA ASN A 477 -2.75 -1.54 20.18
C ASN A 477 -3.25 -2.99 20.30
N TYR A 478 -2.52 -3.97 19.80
CA TYR A 478 -2.87 -5.39 19.93
C TYR A 478 -2.48 -6.05 21.26
N THR A 479 -2.12 -5.27 22.30
CA THR A 479 -1.75 -5.83 23.61
C THR A 479 -2.99 -6.25 24.41
N LYS A 480 -2.96 -7.46 24.97
CA LYS A 480 -4.09 -8.16 25.61
C LYS A 480 -4.56 -7.59 26.98
N ASN A 481 -4.06 -6.43 27.41
CA ASN A 481 -4.38 -5.89 28.74
C ASN A 481 -5.54 -4.89 28.63
N ALA A 482 -6.66 -5.26 29.27
CA ALA A 482 -8.04 -4.81 28.97
C ALA A 482 -8.44 -3.38 29.43
N SER A 483 -7.60 -2.36 29.21
CA SER A 483 -8.04 -0.96 29.33
C SER A 483 -7.76 -0.09 28.10
N SER A 484 -6.99 -0.58 27.11
CA SER A 484 -6.62 0.17 25.90
C SER A 484 -6.49 -0.73 24.65
N GLU A 485 -7.14 -1.89 24.66
CA GLU A 485 -7.06 -2.87 23.56
C GLU A 485 -7.64 -2.29 22.26
N LEU A 486 -6.90 -2.48 21.17
CA LEU A 486 -7.18 -1.95 19.83
C LEU A 486 -7.33 -0.42 19.74
N THR A 487 -6.72 0.34 20.66
CA THR A 487 -6.70 1.82 20.57
C THR A 487 -6.02 2.26 19.26
N ARG A 488 -6.62 3.24 18.59
CA ARG A 488 -6.11 3.89 17.37
C ARG A 488 -5.29 5.12 17.69
N ILE A 489 -4.01 5.14 17.33
CA ILE A 489 -3.11 6.28 17.59
C ILE A 489 -2.53 6.81 16.26
N PRO A 490 -2.74 8.08 15.89
CA PRO A 490 -2.23 8.63 14.64
C PRO A 490 -0.70 8.74 14.67
N ARG A 491 -0.04 8.19 13.65
CA ARG A 491 1.42 8.28 13.48
C ARG A 491 1.81 9.62 12.82
N PRO A 492 3.10 10.01 12.78
CA PRO A 492 3.54 11.21 12.06
C PRO A 492 3.07 11.24 10.59
N ALA A 493 3.03 10.09 9.91
CA ALA A 493 2.51 9.97 8.55
C ALA A 493 1.01 10.32 8.45
N ALA A 494 0.17 9.92 9.42
CA ALA A 494 -1.25 10.30 9.44
C ALA A 494 -1.43 11.81 9.51
N LYS A 495 -0.67 12.47 10.39
CA LYS A 495 -0.71 13.93 10.58
C LYS A 495 -0.33 14.67 9.29
N TRP A 496 0.73 14.23 8.61
CA TRP A 496 1.11 14.78 7.31
C TRP A 496 0.06 14.48 6.23
N PHE A 497 -0.49 13.27 6.19
CA PHE A 497 -1.49 12.88 5.20
C PHE A 497 -2.81 13.63 5.37
N ALA A 498 -3.18 14.00 6.61
CA ALA A 498 -4.33 14.86 6.89
C ALA A 498 -4.13 16.28 6.33
N HIS A 499 -2.93 16.87 6.54
CA HIS A 499 -2.57 18.15 5.90
C HIS A 499 -2.65 18.06 4.38
N LEU A 500 -2.08 17.01 3.79
CA LEU A 500 -2.13 16.80 2.34
C LEU A 500 -3.57 16.65 1.84
N SER A 501 -4.40 15.88 2.55
CA SER A 501 -5.78 15.59 2.12
C SER A 501 -6.68 16.82 2.19
N THR A 502 -6.49 17.65 3.22
CA THR A 502 -7.25 18.90 3.44
C THR A 502 -6.81 20.04 2.53
N THR A 503 -5.49 20.25 2.38
CA THR A 503 -4.94 21.37 1.59
C THR A 503 -4.75 21.03 0.11
N LYS A 504 -4.67 19.74 -0.22
CA LYS A 504 -4.24 19.21 -1.53
C LYS A 504 -2.83 19.64 -1.92
N CYS A 505 -2.01 20.11 -0.98
CA CYS A 505 -0.67 20.64 -1.24
C CYS A 505 0.40 19.85 -0.46
N LEU A 506 1.55 19.67 -1.11
CA LEU A 506 2.74 19.06 -0.49
C LEU A 506 3.45 20.02 0.47
N ASP A 507 3.37 21.31 0.18
CA ASP A 507 4.03 22.37 0.94
C ASP A 507 3.17 22.83 2.15
N GLY A 508 3.79 23.57 3.07
CA GLY A 508 3.09 24.19 4.20
C GLY A 508 2.86 23.27 5.41
N TRP A 509 3.34 22.03 5.37
CA TRP A 509 3.40 21.17 6.55
C TRP A 509 4.69 21.40 7.34
N ASN A 510 4.58 21.60 8.65
CA ASN A 510 5.72 21.59 9.56
C ASN A 510 5.37 20.80 10.83
N LEU A 511 6.40 20.20 11.45
CA LEU A 511 6.23 19.35 12.62
C LEU A 511 5.84 20.13 13.88
N GLU A 512 6.35 21.36 14.02
CA GLU A 512 6.17 22.20 15.22
C GLU A 512 4.71 22.65 15.42
N THR A 513 3.99 22.97 14.34
CA THR A 513 2.57 23.34 14.41
C THR A 513 1.67 22.19 14.80
N VAL A 514 2.09 20.95 14.55
CA VAL A 514 1.30 19.76 14.89
C VAL A 514 1.46 19.39 16.37
N GLN A 515 2.62 19.68 16.96
CA GLN A 515 2.88 19.44 18.39
C GLN A 515 2.14 20.43 19.29
N MET A 516 2.05 21.72 18.89
CA MET A 516 1.28 22.73 19.63
C MET A 516 -0.22 22.42 19.71
N ASN A 517 -0.83 21.94 18.61
CA ASN A 517 -2.25 21.58 18.61
C ASN A 517 -2.55 20.33 19.45
N THR A 518 -1.62 19.36 19.52
CA THR A 518 -1.80 18.17 20.37
C THR A 518 -1.67 18.50 21.86
N ASP A 519 -0.83 19.45 22.23
CA ASP A 519 -0.71 19.91 23.62
C ASP A 519 -1.98 20.68 24.05
N GLU A 520 -2.55 21.50 23.16
CA GLU A 520 -3.84 22.18 23.40
C GLU A 520 -5.03 21.19 23.48
N GLU A 521 -5.07 20.14 22.65
CA GLU A 521 -6.09 19.08 22.74
C GLU A 521 -5.95 18.23 24.01
N GLN A 522 -4.73 17.94 24.45
CA GLN A 522 -4.46 17.24 25.70
C GLN A 522 -4.82 18.10 26.92
N GLU A 523 -4.56 19.42 26.90
CA GLU A 523 -5.05 20.35 27.93
C GLU A 523 -6.59 20.49 27.92
N ALA A 524 -7.22 20.50 26.75
CA ALA A 524 -8.68 20.59 26.61
C ALA A 524 -9.41 19.31 27.06
N THR A 525 -8.78 18.14 26.94
CA THR A 525 -9.32 16.88 27.46
C THR A 525 -9.08 16.73 28.96
N ALA A 526 -7.91 17.14 29.46
CA ALA A 526 -7.62 17.17 30.90
C ALA A 526 -8.56 18.12 31.68
N THR A 527 -8.88 19.29 31.11
CA THR A 527 -9.83 20.25 31.72
C THR A 527 -11.28 19.78 31.68
N ARG A 528 -11.61 18.79 30.84
CA ARG A 528 -12.97 18.22 30.75
C ARG A 528 -13.22 17.09 31.76
N GLU A 529 -12.18 16.43 32.24
CA GLU A 529 -12.27 15.36 33.24
C GLU A 529 -12.29 15.85 34.71
N GLU A 530 -12.06 17.14 34.98
CA GLU A 530 -12.03 17.68 36.36
C GLU A 530 -13.39 18.06 36.99
N LEU A 531 -14.54 17.74 36.37
CA LEU A 531 -15.85 18.02 36.95
C LEU A 531 -16.60 16.74 37.37
N HIS A 532 -16.65 16.56 38.70
CA HIS A 532 -17.42 15.58 39.53
C HIS A 532 -16.74 14.24 39.88
N TYR A 533 -16.27 14.08 41.13
CA TYR A 533 -16.96 13.40 42.27
C TYR A 533 -16.06 13.45 43.54
N PRO A 534 -16.59 13.24 44.76
CA PRO A 534 -16.07 13.83 46.00
C PRO A 534 -15.05 12.98 46.78
N GLU A 535 -14.43 13.67 47.73
CA GLU A 535 -13.42 13.25 48.70
C GLU A 535 -13.75 11.99 49.53
N ALA A 536 -12.75 11.11 49.67
CA ALA A 536 -12.40 10.35 50.87
C ALA A 536 -10.92 9.92 50.68
N GLY A 537 -9.92 10.37 51.44
CA GLY A 537 -9.76 10.19 52.88
C GLY A 537 -8.86 8.97 53.14
N GLY A 538 -7.54 9.17 53.30
CA GLY A 538 -6.63 8.07 53.67
C GLY A 538 -5.14 8.43 53.59
N ASN A 539 -4.53 8.63 54.76
CA ASN A 539 -3.16 9.07 54.98
C ASN A 539 -2.08 8.07 54.48
N GLY A 540 -1.10 8.57 53.74
CA GLY A 540 0.20 7.93 53.49
C GLY A 540 1.28 9.00 53.39
N VAL A 541 2.11 9.12 54.43
CA VAL A 541 3.09 10.19 54.61
C VAL A 541 4.28 10.01 53.65
N GLY A 542 4.38 10.88 52.64
CA GLY A 542 5.61 11.16 51.90
C GLY A 542 5.95 12.62 52.06
N VAL A 543 7.11 12.94 52.65
CA VAL A 543 7.62 14.32 52.71
C VAL A 543 8.17 14.68 51.32
N PRO A 544 7.69 15.75 50.66
CA PRO A 544 8.30 16.21 49.42
C PRO A 544 9.59 16.96 49.74
N TRP A 545 10.70 16.55 49.13
CA TRP A 545 11.97 17.26 49.20
C TRP A 545 11.82 18.59 48.48
N SER A 546 12.34 19.66 49.08
CA SER A 546 12.34 20.97 48.43
C SER A 546 13.22 20.95 47.18
N LEU A 547 12.88 21.75 46.18
CA LEU A 547 13.66 21.90 44.94
C LEU A 547 15.14 22.21 45.24
N SER A 548 15.40 22.95 46.32
CA SER A 548 16.74 23.27 46.83
C SER A 548 17.54 22.04 47.28
N GLU A 549 16.92 21.03 47.87
CA GLU A 549 17.61 19.81 48.30
C GLU A 549 17.92 18.89 47.12
N VAL A 550 17.04 18.84 46.12
CA VAL A 550 17.28 18.12 44.86
C VAL A 550 18.45 18.77 44.10
N ILE A 551 18.49 20.11 44.03
CA ILE A 551 19.59 20.84 43.39
C ILE A 551 20.91 20.59 44.11
N LEU A 552 20.93 20.55 45.45
CA LEU A 552 22.14 20.27 46.21
C LEU A 552 22.68 18.87 45.92
N LEU A 553 21.81 17.86 45.81
CA LEU A 553 22.20 16.49 45.47
C LEU A 553 22.76 16.36 44.05
N VAL A 554 22.18 17.07 43.08
CA VAL A 554 22.69 17.12 41.70
C VAL A 554 24.06 17.79 41.62
N VAL A 555 24.26 18.90 42.34
CA VAL A 555 25.54 19.61 42.37
C VAL A 555 26.62 18.76 43.04
N VAL A 556 26.32 18.07 44.15
CA VAL A 556 27.26 17.14 44.79
C VAL A 556 27.59 15.96 43.86
N GLY A 557 26.61 15.42 43.13
CA GLY A 557 26.82 14.37 42.14
C GLY A 557 27.78 14.79 41.01
N LEU A 558 27.63 16.01 40.48
CA LEU A 558 28.49 16.54 39.43
C LEU A 558 29.92 16.80 39.91
N VAL A 559 30.11 17.24 41.17
CA VAL A 559 31.45 17.43 41.75
C VAL A 559 32.17 16.08 41.95
N VAL A 560 31.44 15.04 42.39
CA VAL A 560 32.00 13.69 42.51
C VAL A 560 32.37 13.12 41.14
N LEU A 561 31.52 13.31 40.12
CA LEU A 561 31.79 12.85 38.76
C LEU A 561 33.03 13.53 38.17
N GLY A 562 33.19 14.83 38.41
CA GLY A 562 34.36 15.62 38.01
C GLY A 562 35.65 15.17 38.70
N ALA A 563 35.59 14.82 39.99
CA ALA A 563 36.74 14.29 40.72
C ALA A 563 37.18 12.91 40.19
N ILE A 564 36.23 12.06 39.80
CA ILE A 564 36.50 10.74 39.22
C ILE A 564 37.14 10.88 37.82
N THR A 565 36.64 11.79 36.98
CA THR A 565 37.22 12.05 35.65
C THR A 565 38.63 12.64 35.74
N CYS A 566 38.88 13.52 36.71
CA CYS A 566 40.22 14.08 36.93
C CYS A 566 41.22 13.01 37.41
N LYS A 567 40.79 12.05 38.23
CA LYS A 567 41.62 10.92 38.66
C LYS A 567 41.93 9.97 37.49
N ALA A 568 40.94 9.63 36.67
CA ALA A 568 41.11 8.79 35.48
C ALA A 568 42.06 9.41 34.45
N MET A 569 41.95 10.73 34.19
CA MET A 569 42.87 11.43 33.30
C MET A 569 44.30 11.51 33.84
N ARG A 570 44.49 11.56 35.17
CA ARG A 570 45.81 11.56 35.80
C ARG A 570 46.49 10.20 35.70
N GLU A 571 45.75 9.10 35.78
CA GLU A 571 46.27 7.73 35.61
C GLU A 571 46.60 7.42 34.13
N LEU A 572 45.77 7.88 33.18
CA LEU A 572 46.05 7.77 31.73
C LEU A 572 47.29 8.56 31.29
N ARG A 573 47.61 9.67 31.98
CA ARG A 573 48.80 10.48 31.69
C ARG A 573 50.09 9.89 32.27
N LEU A 574 49.98 9.00 33.25
CA LEU A 574 51.11 8.27 33.84
C LEU A 574 51.44 6.99 33.06
N SER A 575 50.48 6.37 32.35
CA SER A 575 50.77 5.20 31.50
C SER A 575 51.40 5.57 30.14
N SER A 576 51.18 6.80 29.64
CA SER A 576 51.73 7.25 28.35
C SER A 576 53.17 7.77 28.40
N GLN A 577 53.80 7.82 29.58
CA GLN A 577 55.21 8.20 29.75
C GLN A 577 56.15 6.99 29.99
N GLY A 578 55.64 5.75 29.89
CA GLY A 578 56.38 4.53 30.25
C GLY A 578 56.82 3.61 29.11
N SER A 579 56.61 3.96 27.83
CA SER A 579 56.99 3.08 26.70
C SER A 579 57.79 3.81 25.63
N SER A 580 59.04 4.17 25.96
CA SER A 580 60.06 4.51 24.97
C SER A 580 61.42 3.97 25.39
N GLU A 581 61.53 2.65 25.48
CA GLU A 581 62.78 1.88 25.36
C GLU A 581 62.41 0.39 25.40
N GLU A 582 63.14 -0.44 24.65
CA GLU A 582 62.98 -1.90 24.46
C GLU A 582 62.04 -2.36 23.32
N LEU A 583 62.60 -2.46 22.11
CA LEU A 583 62.91 -3.73 21.42
C LEU A 583 63.08 -3.51 19.90
N GLN A 584 64.32 -3.23 19.50
CA GLN A 584 64.86 -3.70 18.21
C GLN A 584 65.40 -5.13 18.40
N VAL A 585 65.68 -5.80 17.27
CA VAL A 585 66.51 -7.04 17.10
C VAL A 585 65.65 -8.33 17.17
N LEU A 586 65.58 -9.25 16.18
CA LEU A 586 66.58 -9.84 15.29
C LEU A 586 65.91 -10.53 14.06
N ILE A 587 66.63 -10.61 12.94
CA ILE A 587 66.29 -11.31 11.69
C ILE A 587 66.97 -12.72 11.68
N THR A 588 66.33 -13.70 11.03
CA THR A 588 66.87 -14.81 10.16
C THR A 588 67.26 -16.21 10.70
N ILE A 589 66.87 -17.22 9.86
CA ILE A 589 67.45 -18.58 9.56
C ILE A 589 67.09 -19.70 10.57
N GLU A 590 66.75 -20.98 10.29
CA GLU A 590 66.72 -22.03 9.23
C GLU A 590 65.60 -23.03 9.71
N GLU A 591 64.84 -23.85 8.96
CA GLU A 591 65.10 -24.87 7.93
C GLU A 591 63.78 -25.15 7.18
#